data_AF-A0A1D6GJK7-F1
#
_entry.id   AF-A0A1D6GJK7-F1
#
_cell.length_a   1.000
_cell.length_b   1.000
_cell.length_c   1.000
_cell.angle_alpha   90.00
_cell.angle_beta   90.00
_cell.angle_gamma   90.00
#
_symmetry.space_group_name_H-M   'P 1'
#
loop_
_entity.id
_entity.type
_entity.pdbx_description
1 polymer ?
#
loop_
_entity_poly.entity_id
_entity_poly.type
_entity_poly.pdbx_seq_one_letter_code
_entity_poly.pdbx_strand_id
1 'polypeptide(L)'
;MPTFLRFTCVFYLQGSDPRHASADQDQSSMLKVICNQRDRFRARLRETEEELRRLKEKHEMLTVELEKTKADNVQLYGKIRYVQDYSHDKIVSRGPKKYAEDIESGSSDVEAKYKKMYEDDINPFAAFSKKEKDQRYKELGLRDKITLSSGRFVLGNKYARTFIFFYSIGLHLLVFTLLYRMSALSYLNTTTQQDEIILDAGNQRLTHML
;
A
#
# COMPACT_ATOMS: atom_id res chain seq x y z
N MET A 1 -14.60 86.87 17.39
CA MET A 1 -14.96 85.45 17.31
C MET A 1 -14.57 84.83 15.94
N PRO A 2 -13.27 84.54 15.67
CA PRO A 2 -12.95 83.52 14.66
C PRO A 2 -11.80 82.56 15.04
N THR A 3 -11.22 82.66 16.24
CA THR A 3 -10.05 81.87 16.65
C THR A 3 -10.38 80.45 17.13
N PHE A 4 -11.63 80.19 17.55
CA PHE A 4 -12.03 78.88 18.08
C PHE A 4 -12.22 77.80 17.01
N LEU A 5 -12.58 78.17 15.77
CA LEU A 5 -12.73 77.19 14.67
C LEU A 5 -11.38 76.74 14.07
N ARG A 6 -10.32 77.55 14.20
CA ARG A 6 -8.99 77.17 13.69
C ARG A 6 -8.30 76.16 14.61
N PHE A 7 -8.58 76.19 15.91
CA PHE A 7 -8.01 75.27 16.89
C PHE A 7 -8.62 73.86 16.84
N THR A 8 -9.92 73.76 16.53
CA THR A 8 -10.62 72.48 16.40
C THR A 8 -10.27 71.73 15.11
N CYS A 9 -9.99 72.44 14.01
CA CYS A 9 -9.57 71.82 12.75
C CYS A 9 -8.13 71.25 12.81
N VAL A 10 -7.23 71.92 13.53
CA VAL A 10 -5.85 71.42 13.76
C VAL A 10 -5.86 70.17 14.65
N PHE A 11 -6.79 70.07 15.61
CA PHE A 11 -6.89 68.90 16.49
C PHE A 11 -7.54 67.67 15.83
N TYR A 12 -8.40 67.84 14.81
CA TYR A 12 -9.04 66.71 14.13
C TYR A 12 -8.14 66.04 13.07
N LEU A 13 -7.10 66.73 12.58
CA LEU A 13 -6.15 66.19 11.60
C LEU A 13 -4.88 65.57 12.22
N GLN A 14 -4.63 65.79 13.53
CA GLN A 14 -3.48 65.26 14.26
C GLN A 14 -3.74 63.86 14.90
N GLY A 15 -4.81 63.17 14.49
CA GLY A 15 -5.23 61.89 15.05
C GLY A 15 -4.88 60.64 14.21
N SER A 16 -4.22 60.79 13.06
CA SER A 16 -3.68 59.63 12.33
C SER A 16 -2.31 59.28 12.88
N ASP A 17 -2.30 58.48 13.95
CA ASP A 17 -1.08 57.95 14.55
C ASP A 17 -0.26 57.19 13.48
N PRO A 18 0.97 57.63 13.13
CA PRO A 18 1.77 56.97 12.10
C PRO A 18 2.08 55.50 12.42
N ARG A 19 1.93 55.09 13.68
CA ARG A 19 2.07 53.70 14.14
C ARG A 19 0.98 52.77 13.58
N HIS A 20 -0.21 53.30 13.28
CA HIS A 20 -1.29 52.52 12.67
C HIS A 20 -1.04 52.27 11.18
N ALA A 21 -0.49 53.26 10.47
CA ALA A 21 -0.15 53.11 9.05
C ALA A 21 0.96 52.07 8.82
N SER A 22 1.98 52.03 9.69
CA SER A 22 3.04 51.02 9.64
C SER A 22 2.53 49.61 9.96
N ALA A 23 1.63 49.48 10.94
CA ALA A 23 1.02 48.19 11.28
C ALA A 23 0.15 47.65 10.13
N ASP A 24 -0.62 48.52 9.47
CA ASP A 24 -1.45 48.13 8.32
C ASP A 24 -0.60 47.74 7.10
N GLN A 25 0.56 48.40 6.92
CA GLN A 25 1.53 48.09 5.88
C GLN A 25 2.22 46.73 6.13
N ASP A 26 2.52 46.39 7.38
CA ASP A 26 3.04 45.08 7.78
C ASP A 26 2.01 43.97 7.62
N GLN A 27 0.74 44.21 7.96
CA GLN A 27 -0.36 43.28 7.71
C GLN A 27 -0.55 43.05 6.20
N SER A 28 -0.52 44.12 5.39
CA SER A 28 -0.55 44.03 3.93
C SER A 28 0.63 43.22 3.37
N SER A 29 1.83 43.42 3.93
CA SER A 29 3.03 42.66 3.57
C SER A 29 2.89 41.17 3.93
N MET A 30 2.42 40.85 5.14
CA MET A 30 2.20 39.48 5.60
C MET A 30 1.16 38.76 4.75
N LEU A 31 0.04 39.42 4.43
CA LEU A 31 -1.00 38.88 3.55
C LEU A 31 -0.46 38.59 2.14
N LYS A 32 0.40 39.46 1.58
CA LYS A 32 1.06 39.22 0.29
C LYS A 32 1.96 37.98 0.33
N VAL A 33 2.70 37.77 1.41
CA VAL A 33 3.53 36.56 1.57
C VAL A 33 2.65 35.30 1.60
N ILE A 34 1.54 35.33 2.35
CA ILE A 34 0.59 34.20 2.43
C ILE A 34 -0.05 33.94 1.06
N CYS A 35 -0.46 34.98 0.34
CA CYS A 35 -0.99 34.85 -1.03
C CYS A 35 0.04 34.19 -1.95
N ASN A 36 1.29 34.67 -1.96
CA ASN A 36 2.35 34.11 -2.78
C ASN A 36 2.63 32.63 -2.44
N GLN A 37 2.63 32.27 -1.15
CA GLN A 37 2.81 30.88 -0.72
C GLN A 37 1.65 30.00 -1.21
N ARG A 38 0.41 30.42 -0.98
CA ARG A 38 -0.80 29.73 -1.45
C ARG A 38 -0.76 29.53 -2.96
N ASP A 39 -0.38 30.55 -3.70
CA ASP A 39 -0.37 30.52 -5.16
C ASP A 39 0.74 29.58 -5.67
N ARG A 40 1.89 29.51 -4.98
CA ARG A 40 2.94 28.53 -5.27
C ARG A 40 2.50 27.09 -4.98
N PHE A 41 1.78 26.86 -3.87
CA PHE A 41 1.21 25.55 -3.58
C PHE A 41 0.14 25.16 -4.60
N ARG A 42 -0.74 26.09 -4.99
CA ARG A 42 -1.73 25.87 -6.06
C ARG A 42 -1.09 25.61 -7.41
N ALA A 43 0.04 26.24 -7.73
CA ALA A 43 0.77 25.95 -8.95
C ALA A 43 1.33 24.52 -8.94
N ARG A 44 1.99 24.12 -7.85
CA ARG A 44 2.52 22.75 -7.68
C ARG A 44 1.41 21.70 -7.69
N LEU A 45 0.28 21.96 -7.04
CA LEU A 45 -0.86 21.04 -7.02
C LEU A 45 -1.39 20.82 -8.44
N ARG A 46 -1.59 21.89 -9.21
CA ARG A 46 -2.03 21.81 -10.61
C ARG A 46 -1.05 21.05 -11.49
N GLU A 47 0.25 21.31 -11.34
CA GLU A 47 1.29 20.59 -12.07
C GLU A 47 1.25 19.08 -11.78
N THR A 48 1.18 18.69 -10.50
CA THR A 48 1.09 17.28 -10.11
C THR A 48 -0.22 16.64 -10.57
N GLU A 49 -1.35 17.35 -10.52
CA GLU A 49 -2.63 16.88 -11.05
C GLU A 49 -2.57 16.65 -12.57
N GLU A 50 -1.94 17.54 -13.32
CA GLU A 50 -1.72 17.39 -14.75
C GLU A 50 -0.79 16.21 -15.07
N GLU A 51 0.30 16.04 -14.32
CA GLU A 51 1.19 14.88 -14.45
C GLU A 51 0.46 13.57 -14.17
N LEU A 52 -0.35 13.52 -13.10
CA LEU A 52 -1.15 12.36 -12.78
C LEU A 52 -2.15 12.04 -13.88
N ARG A 53 -2.80 13.07 -14.46
CA ARG A 53 -3.71 12.89 -15.59
C ARG A 53 -2.97 12.34 -16.82
N ARG A 54 -1.81 12.90 -17.17
CA ARG A 54 -0.97 12.42 -18.27
C ARG A 54 -0.51 10.97 -18.06
N LEU A 55 -0.13 10.61 -16.84
CA LEU A 55 0.30 9.24 -16.53
C LEU A 55 -0.86 8.26 -16.65
N LYS A 56 -2.05 8.65 -16.20
CA LYS A 56 -3.26 7.85 -16.32
C LYS A 56 -3.66 7.64 -17.78
N GLU A 57 -3.65 8.71 -18.59
CA GLU A 57 -3.90 8.62 -20.04
C GLU A 57 -2.89 7.67 -20.72
N LYS A 58 -1.60 7.76 -20.37
CA LYS A 58 -0.57 6.84 -20.88
C LYS A 58 -0.82 5.40 -20.45
N HIS A 59 -1.23 5.16 -19.20
CA HIS A 59 -1.56 3.83 -18.71
C HIS A 59 -2.71 3.22 -19.52
N GLU A 60 -3.79 3.98 -19.71
CA GLU A 60 -4.97 3.54 -20.46
C GLU A 60 -4.59 3.23 -21.92
N MET A 61 -3.83 4.11 -22.57
CA MET A 61 -3.31 3.90 -23.93
C MET A 61 -2.45 2.64 -24.04
N LEU A 62 -1.48 2.45 -23.15
CA LEU A 62 -0.62 1.26 -23.14
C LEU A 62 -1.41 -0.02 -22.88
N THR A 63 -2.46 0.05 -22.07
CA THR A 63 -3.33 -1.09 -21.80
C THR A 63 -4.12 -1.47 -23.05
N VAL A 64 -4.66 -0.49 -23.78
CA VAL A 64 -5.35 -0.73 -25.05
C VAL A 64 -4.40 -1.32 -26.10
N GLU A 65 -3.18 -0.79 -26.23
CA GLU A 65 -2.17 -1.32 -27.16
C GLU A 65 -1.75 -2.75 -26.81
N LEU A 66 -1.62 -3.05 -25.52
CA LEU A 66 -1.27 -4.37 -25.02
C LEU A 66 -2.38 -5.39 -25.34
N GLU A 67 -3.65 -5.04 -25.12
CA GLU A 67 -4.78 -5.92 -25.47
C GLU A 67 -4.90 -6.09 -26.99
N LYS A 68 -4.70 -5.03 -27.78
CA LYS A 68 -4.66 -5.11 -29.24
C LYS A 68 -3.55 -6.05 -29.72
N THR A 69 -2.34 -5.87 -29.21
CA THR A 69 -1.18 -6.71 -29.57
C THR A 69 -1.40 -8.17 -29.19
N LYS A 70 -2.03 -8.44 -28.04
CA LYS A 70 -2.41 -9.81 -27.64
C LYS A 70 -3.41 -10.42 -28.63
N ALA A 71 -4.43 -9.68 -29.04
CA ALA A 71 -5.41 -10.15 -30.01
C ALA A 71 -4.75 -10.44 -31.37
N ASP A 72 -3.88 -9.55 -31.84
CA ASP A 72 -3.12 -9.73 -33.08
C ASP A 72 -2.19 -10.95 -33.00
N ASN A 73 -1.52 -11.19 -31.86
CA ASN A 73 -0.69 -12.37 -31.63
C ASN A 73 -1.49 -13.68 -31.71
N VAL A 74 -2.70 -13.73 -31.12
CA VAL A 74 -3.57 -14.92 -31.21
C VAL A 74 -4.00 -15.18 -32.66
N GLN A 75 -4.34 -14.12 -33.41
CA GLN A 75 -4.69 -14.25 -34.83
C GLN A 75 -3.50 -14.73 -35.68
N LEU A 76 -2.30 -14.19 -35.42
CA LEU A 76 -1.08 -14.62 -36.10
C LEU A 76 -0.75 -16.09 -35.80
N TYR A 77 -0.90 -16.52 -34.54
CA TYR A 77 -0.77 -17.93 -34.18
C TYR A 77 -1.75 -18.80 -34.97
N GLY A 78 -3.02 -18.41 -35.04
CA GLY A 78 -4.03 -19.12 -35.84
C GLY A 78 -3.67 -19.22 -37.33
N LYS A 79 -3.11 -18.14 -37.92
CA LYS A 79 -2.64 -18.15 -39.31
C LYS A 79 -1.43 -19.07 -39.52
N ILE A 80 -0.44 -19.02 -38.62
CA ILE A 80 0.74 -19.89 -38.67
C ILE A 80 0.31 -21.35 -38.60
N ARG A 81 -0.56 -21.70 -37.64
CA ARG A 81 -1.09 -23.06 -37.49
C ARG A 81 -1.84 -23.48 -38.74
N TYR A 82 -2.78 -22.68 -39.25
CA TYR A 82 -3.50 -22.98 -40.50
C TYR A 82 -2.57 -23.29 -41.68
N VAL A 83 -1.51 -22.49 -41.87
CA VAL A 83 -0.50 -22.70 -42.92
C VAL A 83 0.34 -23.95 -42.64
N GLN A 84 0.73 -24.19 -41.39
CA GLN A 84 1.44 -25.40 -40.97
C GLN A 84 0.61 -26.66 -41.23
N ASP A 85 -0.66 -26.73 -40.85
CA ASP A 85 -1.48 -27.90 -41.16
C ASP A 85 -1.72 -28.08 -42.65
N TYR A 86 -1.94 -27.00 -43.40
CA TYR A 86 -2.13 -27.08 -44.85
C TYR A 86 -0.85 -27.53 -45.57
N SER A 87 0.33 -27.10 -45.09
CA SER A 87 1.61 -27.58 -45.60
C SER A 87 1.92 -29.01 -45.14
N HIS A 88 1.58 -29.39 -43.91
CA HIS A 88 1.70 -30.75 -43.41
C HIS A 88 0.81 -31.71 -44.20
N ASP A 89 -0.43 -31.34 -44.52
CA ASP A 89 -1.34 -32.11 -45.38
C ASP A 89 -0.78 -32.32 -46.79
N LYS A 90 -0.06 -31.33 -47.34
CA LYS A 90 0.70 -31.48 -48.59
C LYS A 90 1.97 -32.34 -48.46
N ILE A 91 2.63 -32.32 -47.30
CA ILE A 91 3.88 -33.08 -47.04
C ILE A 91 3.58 -34.54 -46.69
N VAL A 92 2.43 -34.86 -46.11
CA VAL A 92 1.97 -36.26 -45.91
C VAL A 92 1.77 -36.97 -47.27
N SER A 93 1.52 -36.23 -48.35
CA SER A 93 1.55 -36.75 -49.73
C SER A 93 2.96 -36.88 -50.34
N ARG A 94 4.04 -36.38 -49.69
CA ARG A 94 5.43 -36.43 -50.19
C ARG A 94 6.47 -36.67 -49.07
N GLY A 95 6.33 -37.76 -48.32
CA GLY A 95 7.43 -38.42 -47.59
C GLY A 95 8.03 -37.68 -46.38
N PRO A 96 8.67 -38.39 -45.43
CA PRO A 96 9.02 -37.82 -44.14
C PRO A 96 10.35 -37.05 -44.20
N LYS A 97 10.34 -35.76 -43.86
CA LYS A 97 11.55 -35.03 -43.45
C LYS A 97 11.40 -34.57 -42.00
N LYS A 98 12.11 -35.28 -41.12
CA LYS A 98 12.69 -34.72 -39.89
C LYS A 98 13.44 -33.43 -40.25
N TYR A 99 13.38 -32.40 -39.41
CA TYR A 99 14.32 -31.27 -39.23
C TYR A 99 13.54 -29.99 -38.88
N ALA A 100 13.24 -29.76 -37.59
CA ALA A 100 12.99 -28.41 -37.04
C ALA A 100 12.90 -28.35 -35.49
N GLU A 101 13.41 -29.33 -34.72
CA GLU A 101 13.11 -29.39 -33.27
C GLU A 101 14.04 -28.57 -32.33
N ASP A 102 15.10 -27.90 -32.82
CA ASP A 102 16.14 -27.37 -31.92
C ASP A 102 16.28 -25.84 -31.81
N ILE A 103 15.20 -25.06 -31.97
CA ILE A 103 15.24 -23.58 -31.75
C ILE A 103 14.19 -23.07 -30.73
N GLU A 104 13.44 -23.92 -30.02
CA GLU A 104 12.22 -23.47 -29.31
C GLU A 104 12.17 -23.61 -27.78
N SER A 105 13.30 -23.73 -27.08
CA SER A 105 13.25 -23.84 -25.61
C SER A 105 12.73 -22.58 -24.89
N GLY A 106 12.80 -21.39 -25.52
CA GLY A 106 12.18 -20.16 -25.01
C GLY A 106 10.89 -19.71 -25.74
N SER A 107 10.63 -20.25 -26.94
CA SER A 107 9.44 -19.98 -27.75
C SER A 107 8.24 -20.79 -27.28
N SER A 108 8.49 -22.05 -26.84
CA SER A 108 7.45 -23.01 -26.44
C SER A 108 6.52 -22.53 -25.33
N ASP A 109 7.00 -21.78 -24.33
CA ASP A 109 6.15 -21.31 -23.23
C ASP A 109 5.21 -20.18 -23.68
N VAL A 110 5.73 -19.27 -24.52
CA VAL A 110 4.95 -18.19 -25.14
C VAL A 110 3.96 -18.77 -26.15
N GLU A 111 4.40 -19.72 -26.96
CA GLU A 111 3.58 -20.44 -27.92
C GLU A 111 2.47 -21.25 -27.22
N ALA A 112 2.79 -22.00 -26.16
CA ALA A 112 1.81 -22.74 -25.37
C ALA A 112 0.73 -21.83 -24.79
N LYS A 113 1.10 -20.62 -24.36
CA LYS A 113 0.16 -19.62 -23.87
C LYS A 113 -0.80 -19.14 -24.96
N TYR A 114 -0.32 -18.84 -26.16
CA TYR A 114 -1.17 -18.40 -27.28
C TYR A 114 -1.96 -19.55 -27.90
N LYS A 115 -1.40 -20.76 -27.95
CA LYS A 115 -2.07 -22.01 -28.31
C LYS A 115 -3.28 -22.27 -27.43
N LYS A 116 -3.11 -22.17 -26.11
CA LYS A 116 -4.20 -22.32 -25.15
C LYS A 116 -5.28 -21.26 -25.35
N MET A 117 -4.90 -19.99 -25.53
CA MET A 117 -5.86 -18.91 -25.80
C MET A 117 -6.66 -19.16 -27.09
N TYR A 118 -6.04 -19.68 -28.13
CA TYR A 118 -6.69 -20.04 -29.39
C TYR A 118 -7.63 -21.25 -29.25
N GLU A 119 -7.19 -22.33 -28.60
CA GLU A 119 -8.01 -23.52 -28.35
C GLU A 119 -9.24 -23.21 -27.48
N ASP A 120 -9.08 -22.34 -26.47
CA ASP A 120 -10.17 -21.86 -25.62
C ASP A 120 -11.20 -21.03 -26.41
N ASP A 121 -10.78 -20.28 -27.42
CA ASP A 121 -11.65 -19.43 -28.26
C ASP A 121 -12.32 -20.22 -29.41
N ILE A 122 -11.64 -21.25 -29.94
CA ILE A 122 -12.17 -22.10 -31.02
C ILE A 122 -13.18 -23.16 -30.53
N ASN A 123 -13.08 -23.62 -29.29
CA ASN A 123 -13.91 -24.73 -28.82
C ASN A 123 -15.32 -24.23 -28.41
N PRO A 124 -16.39 -24.57 -29.16
CA PRO A 124 -17.75 -24.12 -28.86
C PRO A 124 -18.27 -24.61 -27.50
N PHE A 125 -17.67 -25.65 -26.93
CA PHE A 125 -18.01 -26.18 -25.60
C PHE A 125 -17.16 -25.61 -24.46
N ALA A 126 -16.01 -24.97 -24.75
CA ALA A 126 -15.17 -24.36 -23.72
C ALA A 126 -15.81 -23.10 -23.14
N ALA A 127 -16.41 -22.25 -23.98
CA ALA A 127 -17.16 -21.09 -23.54
C ALA A 127 -18.36 -21.46 -22.64
N PHE A 128 -19.05 -22.55 -22.97
CA PHE A 128 -20.19 -23.04 -22.19
C PHE A 128 -19.76 -23.75 -20.90
N SER A 129 -18.75 -24.63 -20.95
CA SER A 129 -18.23 -25.32 -19.77
C SER A 129 -17.51 -24.37 -18.80
N LYS A 130 -16.86 -23.30 -19.29
CA LYS A 130 -16.28 -22.23 -18.46
C LYS A 130 -17.37 -21.41 -17.77
N LYS A 131 -18.45 -21.06 -18.49
CA LYS A 131 -19.61 -20.33 -17.93
C LYS A 131 -20.34 -21.16 -16.87
N GLU A 132 -20.51 -22.46 -17.10
CA GLU A 132 -21.11 -23.40 -16.15
C GLU A 132 -20.22 -23.63 -14.91
N LYS A 133 -18.91 -23.80 -15.10
CA LYS A 133 -17.93 -23.89 -13.99
C LYS A 133 -17.89 -22.59 -13.19
N ASP A 134 -17.87 -21.41 -13.83
CA ASP A 134 -17.85 -20.12 -13.14
C ASP A 134 -19.13 -19.85 -12.34
N GLN A 135 -20.30 -20.32 -12.80
CA GLN A 135 -21.55 -20.24 -12.05
C GLN A 135 -21.56 -21.20 -10.84
N ARG A 136 -21.12 -22.45 -11.02
CA ARG A 136 -20.97 -23.43 -9.93
C ARG A 136 -19.92 -23.01 -8.89
N TYR A 137 -18.84 -22.33 -9.30
CA TYR A 137 -17.83 -21.76 -8.40
C TYR A 137 -18.33 -20.51 -7.64
N LYS A 138 -19.25 -19.73 -8.19
CA LYS A 138 -19.85 -18.57 -7.51
C LYS A 138 -20.86 -18.97 -6.43
N GLU A 139 -21.55 -20.10 -6.59
CA GLU A 139 -22.53 -20.59 -5.62
C GLU A 139 -21.92 -21.46 -4.49
N LEU A 140 -20.73 -22.05 -4.68
CA LEU A 140 -20.03 -22.83 -3.64
C LEU A 140 -18.74 -22.17 -3.09
N GLY A 141 -18.21 -21.12 -3.73
CA GLY A 141 -16.85 -20.63 -3.51
C GLY A 141 -16.69 -19.34 -2.70
N LEU A 142 -17.68 -18.87 -1.93
CA LEU A 142 -17.48 -17.69 -1.07
C LEU A 142 -17.03 -18.04 0.36
N ARG A 143 -17.49 -19.16 0.95
CA ARG A 143 -17.01 -19.63 2.27
C ARG A 143 -15.68 -20.37 2.20
N ASP A 144 -15.50 -21.26 1.22
CA ASP A 144 -14.24 -22.01 1.07
C ASP A 144 -13.08 -21.15 0.56
N LYS A 145 -13.36 -20.09 -0.20
CA LYS A 145 -12.31 -19.18 -0.71
C LYS A 145 -11.74 -18.29 0.39
N ILE A 146 -12.51 -17.97 1.43
CA ILE A 146 -12.00 -17.24 2.60
C ILE A 146 -11.15 -18.17 3.47
N THR A 147 -11.60 -19.40 3.70
CA THR A 147 -10.86 -20.40 4.50
C THR A 147 -9.56 -20.86 3.82
N LEU A 148 -9.60 -21.16 2.52
CA LEU A 148 -8.40 -21.58 1.78
C LEU A 148 -7.45 -20.41 1.49
N SER A 149 -7.98 -19.20 1.28
CA SER A 149 -7.14 -18.00 1.15
C SER A 149 -6.48 -17.63 2.46
N SER A 150 -7.17 -17.73 3.61
CA SER A 150 -6.54 -17.46 4.90
C SER A 150 -5.44 -18.49 5.20
N GLY A 151 -5.68 -19.78 4.93
CA GLY A 151 -4.69 -20.84 5.10
C GLY A 151 -3.46 -20.68 4.20
N ARG A 152 -3.65 -20.36 2.91
CA ARG A 152 -2.53 -20.11 1.98
C ARG A 152 -1.84 -18.77 2.22
N PHE A 153 -2.56 -17.75 2.67
CA PHE A 153 -1.98 -16.47 3.06
C PHE A 153 -1.08 -16.63 4.30
N VAL A 154 -1.45 -17.53 5.22
CA VAL A 154 -0.61 -17.88 6.37
C VAL A 154 0.61 -18.72 5.96
N LEU A 155 0.45 -19.72 5.08
CA LEU A 155 1.56 -20.60 4.68
C LEU A 155 2.53 -19.98 3.65
N GLY A 156 2.04 -19.10 2.78
CA GLY A 156 2.78 -18.60 1.61
C GLY A 156 3.29 -17.16 1.72
N ASN A 157 2.74 -16.33 2.61
CA ASN A 157 3.12 -14.93 2.69
C ASN A 157 4.30 -14.73 3.66
N LYS A 158 5.39 -14.11 3.20
CA LYS A 158 6.55 -13.76 4.03
C LYS A 158 6.14 -13.01 5.31
N TYR A 159 5.10 -12.19 5.22
CA TYR A 159 4.55 -11.43 6.34
C TYR A 159 3.85 -12.29 7.40
N ALA A 160 3.21 -13.40 7.03
CA ALA A 160 2.54 -14.27 8.01
C ALA A 160 3.55 -15.02 8.89
N ARG A 161 4.65 -15.49 8.30
CA ARG A 161 5.77 -16.05 9.08
C ARG A 161 6.32 -15.00 10.04
N THR A 162 6.62 -13.81 9.52
CA THR A 162 7.09 -12.67 10.33
C THR A 162 6.12 -12.32 11.46
N PHE A 163 4.81 -12.33 11.22
CA PHE A 163 3.80 -12.08 12.25
C PHE A 163 3.81 -13.13 13.37
N ILE A 164 3.91 -14.42 13.05
CA ILE A 164 4.00 -15.50 14.06
C ILE A 164 5.29 -15.38 14.87
N PHE A 165 6.42 -15.08 14.22
CA PHE A 165 7.69 -14.84 14.92
C PHE A 165 7.58 -13.65 15.88
N PHE A 166 6.99 -12.52 15.45
CA PHE A 166 6.77 -11.36 16.30
C PHE A 166 5.77 -11.62 17.43
N TYR A 167 4.74 -12.42 17.17
CA TYR A 167 3.77 -12.82 18.19
C TYR A 167 4.43 -13.69 19.26
N SER A 168 5.23 -14.68 18.85
CA SER A 168 5.97 -15.55 19.77
C SER A 168 6.96 -14.76 20.62
N ILE A 169 7.79 -13.89 20.01
CA ILE A 169 8.76 -13.10 20.78
C ILE A 169 8.06 -12.10 21.71
N GLY A 170 6.97 -11.47 21.27
CA GLY A 170 6.18 -10.55 22.09
C GLY A 170 5.55 -11.25 23.29
N LEU A 171 4.99 -12.44 23.10
CA LEU A 171 4.44 -13.26 24.18
C LEU A 171 5.53 -13.63 25.18
N HIS A 172 6.70 -14.09 24.71
CA HIS A 172 7.82 -14.41 25.58
C HIS A 172 8.28 -13.19 26.38
N LEU A 173 8.48 -12.04 25.73
CA LEU A 173 8.87 -10.79 26.41
C LEU A 173 7.82 -10.37 27.45
N LEU A 174 6.53 -10.52 27.15
CA LEU A 174 5.45 -10.19 28.06
C LEU A 174 5.47 -11.10 29.30
N VAL A 175 5.59 -12.41 29.11
CA VAL A 175 5.69 -13.37 30.22
C VAL A 175 6.94 -13.12 31.05
N PHE A 176 8.09 -12.91 30.41
CA PHE A 176 9.33 -12.55 31.11
C PHE A 176 9.18 -11.25 31.88
N THR A 177 8.53 -10.23 31.32
CA THR A 177 8.27 -8.96 32.00
C THR A 177 7.33 -9.14 33.20
N LEU A 178 6.29 -9.96 33.06
CA LEU A 178 5.37 -10.28 34.14
C LEU A 178 6.08 -11.03 35.28
N LEU A 179 6.87 -12.05 34.96
CA LEU A 179 7.69 -12.78 35.91
C LEU A 179 8.73 -11.88 36.57
N TYR A 180 9.40 -11.01 35.81
CA TYR A 180 10.37 -10.05 36.34
C TYR A 180 9.71 -9.05 37.29
N ARG A 181 8.53 -8.53 36.95
CA ARG A 181 7.76 -7.63 37.82
C ARG A 181 7.30 -8.32 39.10
N MET A 182 6.74 -9.53 39.01
CA MET A 182 6.33 -10.30 40.19
C MET A 182 7.50 -10.71 41.06
N SER A 183 8.61 -11.12 40.44
CA SER A 183 9.86 -11.44 41.12
C SER A 183 10.44 -10.21 41.81
N ALA A 184 10.53 -9.06 41.14
CA ALA A 184 11.01 -7.81 41.74
C ALA A 184 10.12 -7.34 42.90
N LEU A 185 8.80 -7.41 42.74
CA LEU A 185 7.86 -7.09 43.83
C LEU A 185 8.02 -8.07 45.00
N SER A 186 8.20 -9.36 44.73
CA SER A 186 8.46 -10.36 45.77
C SER A 186 9.80 -10.12 46.49
N TYR A 187 10.86 -9.77 45.75
CA TYR A 187 12.16 -9.47 46.32
C TYR A 187 12.09 -8.25 47.26
N LEU A 188 11.40 -7.18 46.84
CA LEU A 188 11.19 -6.00 47.69
C LEU A 188 10.39 -6.35 48.95
N ASN A 189 9.30 -7.12 48.81
CA ASN A 189 8.48 -7.55 49.95
C ASN A 189 9.27 -8.39 50.97
N THR A 190 10.14 -9.30 50.52
CA THR A 190 10.99 -10.11 51.41
C THR A 190 12.02 -9.25 52.14
N THR A 191 12.65 -8.28 51.47
CA THR A 191 13.59 -7.35 52.11
C THR A 191 12.88 -6.47 53.14
N THR A 192 11.73 -5.88 52.81
CA THR A 192 10.96 -5.08 53.77
C THR A 192 10.52 -5.88 54.99
N GLN A 193 10.13 -7.15 54.80
CA GLN A 193 9.74 -8.02 55.92
C GLN A 193 10.95 -8.39 56.80
N GLN A 194 12.14 -8.58 56.22
CA GLN A 194 13.38 -8.78 56.99
C GLN A 194 13.77 -7.53 57.78
N ASP A 195 13.64 -6.33 57.19
CA ASP A 195 13.96 -5.07 57.86
C ASP A 195 13.04 -4.83 59.08
N GLU A 196 11.74 -5.11 58.96
CA GLU A 196 10.81 -5.01 60.11
C GLU A 196 11.14 -6.02 61.22
N ILE A 197 11.49 -7.26 60.87
CA ILE A 197 11.88 -8.28 61.87
C ILE A 197 13.16 -7.87 62.60
N ILE A 198 14.14 -7.31 61.90
CA ILE A 198 15.42 -6.86 62.49
C ILE A 198 15.20 -5.65 63.40
N LEU A 199 14.35 -4.70 63.00
CA LEU A 199 14.01 -3.53 63.82
C LEU A 199 13.24 -3.92 65.08
N ASP A 200 12.30 -4.86 64.99
CA ASP A 200 11.57 -5.35 66.18
C ASP A 200 12.50 -6.11 67.13
N ALA A 201 13.37 -6.98 66.59
CA ALA A 201 14.36 -7.69 67.39
C ALA A 201 15.38 -6.74 68.05
N GLY A 202 15.79 -5.69 67.35
CA GLY A 202 16.66 -4.63 67.89
C GLY A 202 15.98 -3.83 68.99
N ASN A 203 14.70 -3.45 68.80
CA ASN A 203 13.93 -2.68 69.76
C ASN A 203 13.68 -3.48 71.05
N GLN A 204 13.27 -4.75 70.96
CA GLN A 204 13.08 -5.63 72.13
C GLN A 204 14.37 -5.82 72.95
N ARG A 205 15.52 -5.87 72.28
CA ARG A 205 16.82 -5.96 72.97
C ARG A 205 17.19 -4.67 73.70
N LEU A 206 16.83 -3.51 73.15
CA LEU A 206 17.06 -2.21 73.82
C LEU A 206 16.13 -2.02 75.02
N THR A 207 14.86 -2.44 74.97
CA THR A 207 13.94 -2.38 76.12
C THR A 207 14.35 -3.28 77.27
N HIS A 208 15.09 -4.36 77.03
CA HIS A 208 15.56 -5.26 78.09
C HIS A 208 16.88 -4.80 78.75
N MET A 209 17.56 -3.79 78.21
CA MET A 209 18.83 -3.26 78.75
C MET A 209 18.69 -1.90 79.45
N LEU A 210 17.52 -1.26 79.40
CA LEU A 210 17.16 -0.04 80.13
C LEU A 210 16.33 -0.38 81.37
#